data_AF-A0A0W0S961-F1
#
_entry.id   AF-A0A0W0S961-F1
#
_cell.length_a   1.000
_cell.length_b   1.000
_cell.length_c   1.000
_cell.angle_alpha   90.00
_cell.angle_beta   90.00
_cell.angle_gamma   90.00
#
_symmetry.space_group_name_H-M   'P 1'
#
loop_
_entity.id
_entity.type
_entity.pdbx_description
1 polymer ?
#
loop_
_entity_poly.entity_id
_entity_poly.type
_entity_poly.pdbx_seq_one_letter_code
_entity_poly.pdbx_strand_id
1 'polypeptide(L)'
;MDKTLQMFLNKKRIFFLIFLELFCISFSYATTLVLPAAGDVVGEVQYTLSEANETIDEIGKRFDVGFYEILRANPQLNSQHVIGNSRLVIPAQYILPSVPRKGIVINLAEYRLYYFPEHENVVITFPVGIGRKGWSTPLGLTKIIAKEANPKWRPTENLRAEAEKNGDFLPDEFPSGPYNPLGQYALRLEWPTFLIHGTNRLDGIGMRVSAGCIRMFPDDIEYLFRVVPIGTPVRVINEPVKIGKHEGAWVIQMHPLLSEQPTESLQSALQNQLRIHNLISVNNNKIIQNELAYPTGLIRKIQ
;
A
#
# COMPACT_ATOMS: atom_id res chain seq x y z
N MET A 1 -82.30 17.37 22.97
CA MET A 1 -81.68 17.93 21.75
C MET A 1 -80.37 18.55 22.21
N ASP A 2 -79.19 18.04 21.93
CA ASP A 2 -78.78 17.32 20.72
C ASP A 2 -77.67 16.30 21.04
N LYS A 3 -77.73 15.17 20.33
CA LYS A 3 -76.74 14.09 20.36
C LYS A 3 -75.81 14.33 19.18
N THR A 4 -74.56 14.71 19.40
CA THR A 4 -73.49 14.27 18.47
C THR A 4 -72.09 14.36 19.06
N LEU A 5 -71.37 13.25 18.91
CA LEU A 5 -69.92 13.07 18.91
C LEU A 5 -69.16 12.98 20.25
N GLN A 6 -69.24 11.76 20.82
CA GLN A 6 -68.07 11.07 21.37
C GLN A 6 -66.85 11.17 20.43
N MET A 7 -65.68 11.54 20.96
CA MET A 7 -64.47 10.74 20.69
C MET A 7 -63.36 11.00 21.73
N PHE A 8 -63.21 10.00 22.59
CA PHE A 8 -62.10 9.60 23.44
C PHE A 8 -60.75 10.35 23.26
N LEU A 9 -60.37 11.07 24.32
CA LEU A 9 -58.99 11.35 24.68
C LEU A 9 -58.29 10.04 25.10
N ASN A 10 -57.42 9.50 24.26
CA ASN A 10 -56.49 8.44 24.67
C ASN A 10 -55.05 8.98 24.67
N LYS A 11 -54.43 9.01 25.85
CA LYS A 11 -53.07 9.47 26.11
C LYS A 11 -52.07 8.58 25.36
N LYS A 12 -51.63 9.00 24.17
CA LYS A 12 -50.44 8.42 23.54
C LYS A 12 -49.18 8.95 24.24
N ARG A 13 -48.60 8.13 25.13
CA ARG A 13 -47.21 8.27 25.57
C ARG A 13 -46.33 8.06 24.34
N ILE A 14 -45.75 9.14 23.83
CA ILE A 14 -44.71 9.10 22.80
C ILE A 14 -43.42 8.67 23.49
N PHE A 15 -43.00 7.42 23.27
CA PHE A 15 -41.65 6.97 23.58
C PHE A 15 -40.73 7.51 22.48
N PHE A 16 -39.90 8.49 22.83
CA PHE A 16 -38.83 8.97 21.96
C PHE A 16 -37.65 8.01 22.11
N LEU A 17 -37.56 7.03 21.21
CA LEU A 17 -36.37 6.17 21.08
C LEU A 17 -35.29 6.98 20.38
N ILE A 18 -34.32 7.48 21.15
CA ILE A 18 -33.08 8.06 20.60
C ILE A 18 -32.27 6.89 20.04
N PHE A 19 -32.33 6.70 18.73
CA PHE A 19 -31.39 5.86 18.00
C PHE A 19 -30.05 6.59 17.97
N LEU A 20 -29.17 6.27 18.92
CA LEU A 20 -27.79 6.73 18.90
C LEU A 20 -27.04 5.87 17.88
N GLU A 21 -27.06 6.30 16.61
CA GLU A 21 -26.15 5.73 15.61
C GLU A 21 -24.73 6.12 16.01
N LEU A 22 -24.03 5.18 16.68
CA LEU A 22 -22.58 5.23 16.76
C LEU A 22 -22.05 5.07 15.33
N PHE A 23 -21.79 6.20 14.66
CA PHE A 23 -20.81 6.24 13.59
C PHE A 23 -19.46 5.92 14.22
N CYS A 24 -19.08 4.64 14.24
CA CYS A 24 -17.70 4.25 14.44
C CYS A 24 -16.92 4.79 13.25
N ILE A 25 -16.32 5.98 13.41
CA ILE A 25 -15.31 6.48 12.49
C ILE A 25 -14.10 5.56 12.69
N SER A 26 -14.00 4.53 11.85
CA SER A 26 -12.84 3.67 11.78
C SER A 26 -11.69 4.50 11.18
N PHE A 27 -10.86 5.09 12.03
CA PHE A 27 -9.57 5.62 11.58
C PHE A 27 -8.72 4.43 11.13
N SER A 28 -8.40 4.36 9.84
CA SER A 28 -7.41 3.42 9.31
C SER A 28 -6.03 3.95 9.70
N TYR A 29 -5.49 3.39 10.79
CA TYR A 29 -4.12 3.65 11.23
C TYR A 29 -3.15 2.78 10.44
N ALA A 30 -1.92 3.25 10.31
CA ALA A 30 -0.79 2.48 9.79
C ALA A 30 -0.77 1.04 10.35
N THR A 31 -0.64 0.04 9.47
CA THR A 31 -0.60 -1.36 9.91
C THR A 31 0.69 -1.65 10.68
N THR A 32 0.60 -1.67 12.01
CA THR A 32 1.71 -2.01 12.91
C THR A 32 1.66 -3.49 13.26
N LEU A 33 2.70 -4.24 12.88
CA LEU A 33 2.79 -5.69 13.03
C LEU A 33 3.93 -6.05 13.96
N VAL A 34 3.70 -6.96 14.91
CA VAL A 34 4.75 -7.48 15.78
C VAL A 34 5.70 -8.35 14.96
N LEU A 35 7.00 -8.12 15.10
CA LEU A 35 8.00 -8.98 14.47
C LEU A 35 7.95 -10.38 15.10
N PRO A 36 7.94 -11.45 14.28
CA PRO A 36 7.84 -12.80 14.81
C PRO A 36 9.12 -13.18 15.54
N ALA A 37 8.99 -13.90 16.66
CA ALA A 37 10.14 -14.44 17.39
C ALA A 37 10.95 -15.45 16.54
N ALA A 38 10.28 -16.14 15.62
CA ALA A 38 10.89 -17.03 14.64
C ALA A 38 10.14 -16.95 13.30
N GLY A 39 10.89 -16.99 12.20
CA GLY A 39 10.35 -16.89 10.84
C GLY A 39 10.35 -15.46 10.28
N ASP A 40 9.73 -15.32 9.13
CA ASP A 40 9.85 -14.14 8.27
C ASP A 40 8.51 -13.53 7.89
N VAL A 41 7.40 -14.09 8.37
CA VAL A 41 6.05 -13.67 7.99
C VAL A 41 5.40 -12.82 9.08
N VAL A 42 4.77 -11.73 8.65
CA VAL A 42 3.96 -10.83 9.48
C VAL A 42 2.59 -10.63 8.86
N GLY A 43 1.62 -10.24 9.69
CA GLY A 43 0.25 -9.99 9.27
C GLY A 43 -0.54 -11.26 8.98
N GLU A 44 -1.72 -11.08 8.40
CA GLU A 44 -2.67 -12.16 8.14
C GLU A 44 -3.53 -11.85 6.91
N VAL A 45 -3.96 -12.90 6.22
CA VAL A 45 -4.94 -12.76 5.14
C VAL A 45 -6.31 -12.50 5.77
N GLN A 46 -6.94 -11.40 5.38
CA GLN A 46 -8.28 -11.05 5.84
C GLN A 46 -9.31 -11.28 4.72
N TYR A 47 -10.58 -11.28 5.11
CA TYR A 47 -11.70 -11.40 4.18
C TYR A 47 -12.73 -10.33 4.47
N THR A 48 -13.27 -9.72 3.42
CA THR A 48 -14.31 -8.70 3.55
C THR A 48 -15.39 -8.88 2.50
N LEU A 49 -16.53 -8.23 2.73
CA LEU A 49 -17.53 -7.99 1.69
C LEU A 49 -17.36 -6.54 1.22
N SER A 50 -17.33 -6.34 -0.09
CA SER A 50 -17.34 -4.99 -0.64
C SER A 50 -18.69 -4.33 -0.40
N GLU A 51 -18.68 -3.03 -0.09
CA GLU A 51 -19.90 -2.24 0.02
C GLU A 51 -20.50 -1.97 -1.38
N ALA A 52 -21.71 -1.42 -1.42
CA ALA A 52 -22.36 -1.08 -2.68
C ALA A 52 -21.64 0.09 -3.36
N ASN A 53 -21.13 -0.15 -4.56
CA ASN A 53 -20.33 0.80 -5.35
C ASN A 53 -18.97 1.18 -4.71
N GLU A 54 -18.44 0.36 -3.80
CA GLU A 54 -17.12 0.58 -3.20
C GLU A 54 -16.04 0.41 -4.28
N THR A 55 -15.08 1.31 -4.30
CA THR A 55 -13.94 1.22 -5.21
C THR A 55 -12.80 0.38 -4.64
N ILE A 56 -11.94 -0.16 -5.50
CA ILE A 56 -10.71 -0.84 -5.07
C ILE A 56 -9.83 0.09 -4.23
N ASP A 57 -9.73 1.37 -4.60
CA ASP A 57 -8.94 2.36 -3.86
C ASP A 57 -9.53 2.64 -2.46
N GLU A 58 -10.87 2.67 -2.33
CA GLU A 58 -11.55 2.79 -1.02
C GLU A 58 -11.34 1.55 -0.15
N ILE A 59 -11.43 0.33 -0.72
CA ILE A 59 -11.07 -0.92 -0.02
C ILE A 59 -9.59 -0.85 0.40
N GLY A 60 -8.72 -0.41 -0.50
CA GLY A 60 -7.30 -0.24 -0.25
C GLY A 60 -7.03 0.70 0.92
N LYS A 61 -7.76 1.82 0.99
CA LYS A 61 -7.65 2.75 2.12
C LYS A 61 -8.20 2.17 3.43
N ARG A 62 -9.31 1.43 3.36
CA ARG A 62 -9.95 0.79 4.53
C ARG A 62 -9.08 -0.29 5.17
N PHE A 63 -8.35 -1.06 4.35
CA PHE A 63 -7.51 -2.18 4.81
C PHE A 63 -6.01 -1.93 4.72
N ASP A 64 -5.59 -0.72 4.34
CA ASP A 64 -4.18 -0.34 4.19
C ASP A 64 -3.43 -1.26 3.20
N VAL A 65 -4.01 -1.49 2.02
CA VAL A 65 -3.45 -2.33 0.95
C VAL A 65 -3.49 -1.63 -0.41
N GLY A 66 -2.52 -1.92 -1.28
CA GLY A 66 -2.42 -1.29 -2.59
C GLY A 66 -3.41 -1.85 -3.61
N PHE A 67 -3.75 -1.04 -4.61
CA PHE A 67 -4.69 -1.42 -5.68
C PHE A 67 -4.33 -2.75 -6.36
N TYR A 68 -3.08 -2.90 -6.83
CA TYR A 68 -2.66 -4.15 -7.47
C TYR A 68 -2.48 -5.31 -6.48
N GLU A 69 -2.32 -5.06 -5.18
CA GLU A 69 -2.37 -6.13 -4.19
C GLU A 69 -3.77 -6.76 -4.17
N ILE A 70 -4.83 -5.94 -4.07
CA ILE A 70 -6.23 -6.42 -4.09
C ILE A 70 -6.53 -7.13 -5.40
N LEU A 71 -6.23 -6.52 -6.55
CA LEU A 71 -6.60 -7.07 -7.86
C LEU A 71 -5.95 -8.44 -8.11
N ARG A 72 -4.67 -8.61 -7.73
CA ARG A 72 -3.94 -9.88 -7.91
C ARG A 72 -4.44 -10.99 -6.98
N ALA A 73 -4.82 -10.64 -5.75
CA ALA A 73 -5.38 -11.59 -4.80
C ALA A 73 -6.82 -12.03 -5.15
N ASN A 74 -7.50 -11.28 -6.04
CA ASN A 74 -8.89 -11.48 -6.41
C ASN A 74 -9.06 -11.49 -7.94
N PRO A 75 -8.62 -12.55 -8.65
CA PRO A 75 -8.63 -12.61 -10.11
C PRO A 75 -10.03 -12.57 -10.74
N GLN A 76 -11.08 -12.78 -9.94
CA GLN A 76 -12.47 -12.62 -10.36
C GLN A 76 -12.88 -11.16 -10.56
N LEU A 77 -12.12 -10.21 -9.99
CA LEU A 77 -12.37 -8.80 -10.20
C LEU A 77 -11.93 -8.41 -11.61
N ASN A 78 -12.81 -7.71 -12.32
CA ASN A 78 -12.39 -6.98 -13.51
C ASN A 78 -11.52 -5.78 -13.06
N SER A 79 -10.71 -5.22 -13.95
CA SER A 79 -9.93 -4.01 -13.66
C SER A 79 -10.81 -2.75 -13.56
N GLN A 80 -12.13 -2.89 -13.37
CA GLN A 80 -13.00 -1.75 -13.11
C GLN A 80 -12.77 -1.30 -11.67
N HIS A 81 -12.86 0.01 -11.48
CA HIS A 81 -12.57 0.60 -10.18
C HIS A 81 -13.66 0.29 -9.15
N VAL A 82 -14.90 0.03 -9.57
CA VAL A 82 -16.07 -0.15 -8.70
C VAL A 82 -16.45 -1.63 -8.58
N ILE A 83 -16.64 -2.09 -7.35
CA ILE A 83 -17.02 -3.46 -7.01
C ILE A 83 -18.28 -3.40 -6.15
N GLY A 84 -19.20 -4.34 -6.35
CA GLY A 84 -20.42 -4.46 -5.54
C GLY A 84 -20.62 -5.89 -5.05
N ASN A 85 -20.96 -6.03 -3.77
CA ASN A 85 -21.43 -7.29 -3.16
C ASN A 85 -20.54 -8.51 -3.41
N SER A 86 -19.23 -8.32 -3.40
CA SER A 86 -18.26 -9.38 -3.67
C SER A 86 -17.48 -9.72 -2.42
N ARG A 87 -17.27 -11.02 -2.16
CA ARG A 87 -16.33 -11.47 -1.13
C ARG A 87 -14.91 -11.31 -1.66
N LEU A 88 -14.08 -10.60 -0.90
CA LEU A 88 -12.72 -10.26 -1.27
C LEU A 88 -11.72 -10.85 -0.29
N VAL A 89 -10.57 -11.27 -0.83
CA VAL A 89 -9.36 -11.59 -0.10
C VAL A 89 -8.54 -10.31 0.06
N ILE A 90 -8.16 -9.98 1.28
CA ILE A 90 -7.30 -8.85 1.59
C ILE A 90 -5.90 -9.41 1.92
N PRO A 91 -4.89 -9.17 1.06
CA PRO A 91 -3.57 -9.79 1.18
C PRO A 91 -2.67 -9.06 2.20
N ALA A 92 -3.16 -8.84 3.42
CA ALA A 92 -2.44 -8.15 4.50
C ALA A 92 -1.41 -9.04 5.23
N GLN A 93 -0.77 -9.97 4.50
CA GLN A 93 0.24 -10.89 5.01
C GLN A 93 1.50 -10.81 4.13
N TYR A 94 2.66 -10.67 4.76
CA TYR A 94 3.91 -10.36 4.06
C TYR A 94 5.05 -11.24 4.52
N ILE A 95 5.82 -11.77 3.58
CA ILE A 95 7.19 -12.21 3.86
C ILE A 95 8.06 -10.95 3.93
N LEU A 96 8.73 -10.72 5.05
CA LEU A 96 9.62 -9.58 5.21
C LEU A 96 10.79 -9.66 4.21
N PRO A 97 11.16 -8.55 3.54
CA PRO A 97 12.31 -8.54 2.63
C PRO A 97 13.60 -9.05 3.28
N SER A 98 14.43 -9.77 2.51
CA SER A 98 15.66 -10.41 3.02
C SER A 98 16.84 -9.44 3.10
N VAL A 99 16.59 -8.26 3.67
CA VAL A 99 17.56 -7.19 3.91
C VAL A 99 17.56 -6.82 5.40
N PRO A 100 18.55 -6.05 5.89
CA PRO A 100 18.54 -5.61 7.28
C PRO A 100 17.22 -4.92 7.64
N ARG A 101 16.54 -5.43 8.67
CA ARG A 101 15.28 -4.90 9.24
C ARG A 101 15.55 -3.64 10.05
N LYS A 102 16.01 -2.57 9.38
CA LYS A 102 16.41 -1.30 10.00
C LYS A 102 15.94 -0.11 9.16
N GLY A 103 15.33 0.87 9.82
CA GLY A 103 14.87 2.09 9.16
C GLY A 103 13.78 1.77 8.15
N ILE A 104 13.84 2.39 6.98
CA ILE A 104 12.84 2.20 5.93
C ILE A 104 13.38 1.25 4.86
N VAL A 105 12.57 0.26 4.48
CA VAL A 105 12.77 -0.60 3.31
C VAL A 105 11.58 -0.44 2.39
N ILE A 106 11.81 -0.04 1.14
CA ILE A 106 10.77 0.05 0.11
C ILE A 106 11.03 -1.03 -0.92
N ASN A 107 10.07 -1.94 -1.11
CA ASN A 107 10.14 -2.93 -2.17
C ASN A 107 9.18 -2.54 -3.30
N LEU A 108 9.76 -2.13 -4.42
CA LEU A 108 9.01 -1.61 -5.56
C LEU A 108 8.15 -2.69 -6.24
N ALA A 109 8.60 -3.96 -6.26
CA ALA A 109 7.87 -5.04 -6.92
C ALA A 109 6.51 -5.34 -6.27
N GLU A 110 6.42 -5.11 -4.95
CA GLU A 110 5.21 -5.34 -4.17
C GLU A 110 4.45 -4.04 -3.80
N TYR A 111 4.97 -2.88 -4.19
CA TYR A 111 4.39 -1.57 -3.86
C TYR A 111 4.25 -1.33 -2.35
N ARG A 112 5.27 -1.74 -1.57
CA ARG A 112 5.20 -1.70 -0.12
C ARG A 112 6.40 -0.98 0.50
N LEU A 113 6.14 -0.19 1.53
CA LEU A 113 7.13 0.40 2.43
C LEU A 113 7.04 -0.29 3.79
N TYR A 114 8.17 -0.72 4.34
CA TYR A 114 8.32 -1.26 5.67
C TYR A 114 9.19 -0.31 6.49
N TYR A 115 8.70 0.14 7.64
CA TYR A 115 9.47 0.89 8.62
C TYR A 115 9.72 0.01 9.84
N PHE A 116 11.00 -0.14 10.19
CA PHE A 116 11.50 -0.84 11.37
C PHE A 116 12.04 0.21 12.35
N PRO A 117 11.24 0.66 13.33
CA PRO A 117 11.68 1.61 14.34
C PRO A 117 12.85 1.04 15.13
N GLU A 118 13.78 1.91 15.54
CA GLU A 118 14.85 1.47 16.42
C GLU A 118 14.28 1.12 17.80
N HIS A 119 14.75 0.02 18.38
CA HIS A 119 14.37 -0.45 19.72
C HIS A 119 12.93 -0.94 19.91
N GLU A 120 12.14 -1.06 18.84
CA GLU A 120 10.81 -1.66 18.89
C GLU A 120 10.79 -3.01 18.17
N ASN A 121 10.04 -3.98 18.71
CA ASN A 121 9.86 -5.30 18.09
C ASN A 121 8.66 -5.31 17.12
N VAL A 122 8.57 -4.28 16.29
CA VAL A 122 7.48 -4.10 15.32
C VAL A 122 8.01 -3.72 13.96
N VAL A 123 7.17 -3.94 12.95
CA VAL A 123 7.30 -3.38 11.62
C VAL A 123 6.00 -2.67 11.28
N ILE A 124 6.10 -1.44 10.82
CA ILE A 124 4.95 -0.69 10.32
C ILE A 124 5.02 -0.72 8.80
N THR A 125 3.95 -1.15 8.14
CA THR A 125 3.95 -1.37 6.69
C THR A 125 2.87 -0.55 6.00
N PHE A 126 3.17 -0.03 4.81
CA PHE A 126 2.31 0.88 4.07
C PHE A 126 2.28 0.51 2.58
N PRO A 127 1.12 0.55 1.92
CA PRO A 127 1.06 0.51 0.47
C PRO A 127 1.58 1.84 -0.09
N VAL A 128 2.28 1.77 -1.22
CA VAL A 128 2.86 2.97 -1.84
C VAL A 128 2.61 3.03 -3.34
N GLY A 129 2.43 4.25 -3.85
CA GLY A 129 2.54 4.54 -5.27
C GLY A 129 4.00 4.79 -5.65
N ILE A 130 4.45 4.28 -6.80
CA ILE A 130 5.84 4.39 -7.25
C ILE A 130 5.94 5.05 -8.63
N GLY A 131 7.19 5.25 -9.08
CA GLY A 131 7.51 5.79 -10.40
C GLY A 131 6.87 5.03 -11.57
N ARG A 132 6.22 5.77 -12.48
CA ARG A 132 5.72 5.24 -13.75
C ARG A 132 6.86 4.88 -14.70
N LYS A 133 6.53 4.20 -15.80
CA LYS A 133 7.53 3.76 -16.77
C LYS A 133 8.34 4.95 -17.31
N GLY A 134 9.67 4.87 -17.24
CA GLY A 134 10.57 5.95 -17.67
C GLY A 134 10.81 7.03 -16.61
N TRP A 135 10.18 6.90 -15.44
CA TRP A 135 10.33 7.76 -14.28
C TRP A 135 10.59 6.90 -13.03
N SER A 136 11.44 5.89 -13.17
CA SER A 136 11.68 4.88 -12.14
C SER A 136 12.20 5.48 -10.84
N THR A 137 11.71 4.95 -9.73
CA THR A 137 12.35 5.18 -8.43
C THR A 137 13.71 4.47 -8.42
N PRO A 138 14.82 5.15 -8.05
CA PRO A 138 16.13 4.53 -8.00
C PRO A 138 16.21 3.38 -7.00
N LEU A 139 17.05 2.39 -7.28
CA LEU A 139 17.41 1.34 -6.34
C LEU A 139 18.64 1.74 -5.52
N GLY A 140 18.73 1.24 -4.29
CA GLY A 140 19.92 1.41 -3.45
C GLY A 140 19.64 2.03 -2.09
N LEU A 141 20.66 2.67 -1.53
CA LEU A 141 20.62 3.27 -0.20
C LEU A 141 20.57 4.79 -0.27
N THR A 142 19.76 5.36 0.61
CA THR A 142 19.64 6.79 0.89
C THR A 142 19.23 6.97 2.35
N LYS A 143 18.83 8.17 2.75
CA LYS A 143 18.32 8.47 4.10
C LYS A 143 17.37 9.65 4.07
N ILE A 144 16.57 9.80 5.12
CA ILE A 144 15.76 10.99 5.34
C ILE A 144 16.69 12.15 5.72
N ILE A 145 16.70 13.24 4.95
CA ILE A 145 17.54 14.43 5.22
C ILE A 145 16.74 15.61 5.76
N ALA A 146 15.44 15.66 5.49
CA ALA A 146 14.56 16.72 5.97
C ALA A 146 13.10 16.26 5.98
N LYS A 147 12.29 16.97 6.76
CA LYS A 147 10.86 16.73 6.94
C LYS A 147 10.14 18.06 6.76
N GLU A 148 9.15 18.11 5.87
CA GLU A 148 8.38 19.31 5.57
C GLU A 148 6.88 19.04 5.79
N ALA A 149 6.29 19.75 6.75
CA ALA A 149 4.84 19.81 6.91
C ALA A 149 4.30 20.96 6.06
N ASN A 150 3.12 20.76 5.46
CA ASN A 150 2.49 21.69 4.53
C ASN A 150 3.45 22.12 3.40
N PRO A 151 4.02 21.16 2.64
CA PRO A 151 5.04 21.47 1.67
C PRO A 151 4.49 22.33 0.54
N LYS A 152 5.36 23.13 -0.06
CA LYS A 152 5.13 23.68 -1.40
C LYS A 152 5.76 22.75 -2.42
N TRP A 153 5.16 22.64 -3.60
CA TRP A 153 5.71 21.82 -4.67
C TRP A 153 6.03 22.64 -5.91
N ARG A 154 7.26 22.50 -6.40
CA ARG A 154 7.67 23.02 -7.71
C ARG A 154 7.98 21.83 -8.60
N PRO A 155 7.28 21.67 -9.74
CA PRO A 155 7.58 20.61 -10.68
C PRO A 155 9.05 20.64 -11.14
N THR A 156 9.63 19.47 -11.41
CA THR A 156 10.97 19.40 -11.99
C THR A 156 10.96 19.82 -13.45
N GLU A 157 12.10 20.24 -13.99
CA GLU A 157 12.22 20.64 -15.40
C GLU A 157 11.70 19.56 -16.37
N ASN A 158 12.08 18.30 -16.14
CA ASN A 158 11.60 17.18 -16.95
C ASN A 158 10.06 17.04 -16.93
N LEU A 159 9.40 17.39 -15.81
CA LEU A 159 7.94 17.31 -15.69
C LEU A 159 7.26 18.45 -16.44
N ARG A 160 7.86 19.65 -16.41
CA ARG A 160 7.41 20.78 -17.23
C ARG A 160 7.51 20.45 -18.70
N ALA A 161 8.66 19.94 -19.14
CA ALA A 161 8.89 19.55 -20.53
C ALA A 161 7.89 18.47 -21.01
N GLU A 162 7.54 17.49 -20.15
CA GLU A 162 6.52 16.50 -20.49
C GLU A 162 5.11 17.12 -20.59
N ALA A 163 4.73 17.96 -19.63
CA ALA A 163 3.45 18.65 -19.65
C ALA A 163 3.30 19.54 -20.89
N GLU A 164 4.32 20.33 -21.22
CA GLU A 164 4.37 21.16 -22.44
C GLU A 164 4.22 20.31 -23.71
N LYS A 165 4.91 19.18 -23.80
CA LYS A 165 4.82 18.26 -24.93
C LYS A 165 3.40 17.69 -25.09
N ASN A 166 2.70 17.45 -23.99
CA ASN A 166 1.35 16.89 -23.98
C ASN A 166 0.26 17.97 -24.15
N GLY A 167 0.62 19.26 -24.07
CA GLY A 167 -0.33 20.37 -24.06
C GLY A 167 -1.06 20.55 -22.72
N ASP A 168 -0.51 19.98 -21.64
CA ASP A 168 -1.07 20.08 -20.29
C ASP A 168 -0.59 21.37 -19.60
N PHE A 169 -1.51 22.06 -18.91
CA PHE A 169 -1.14 23.18 -18.05
C PHE A 169 -0.53 22.68 -16.73
N LEU A 170 0.70 23.10 -16.45
CA LEU A 170 1.40 22.79 -15.20
C LEU A 170 1.87 24.08 -14.51
N PRO A 171 1.28 24.47 -13.36
CA PRO A 171 1.72 25.62 -12.57
C PRO A 171 3.20 25.58 -12.18
N ASP A 172 3.81 26.76 -12.06
CA ASP A 172 5.21 26.86 -11.64
C ASP A 172 5.46 26.37 -10.21
N GLU A 173 4.47 26.61 -9.36
CA GLU A 173 4.41 26.22 -7.97
C GLU A 173 2.96 25.84 -7.61
N PHE A 174 2.84 24.76 -6.84
CA PHE A 174 1.64 24.42 -6.11
C PHE A 174 1.86 24.86 -4.66
N PRO A 175 1.05 25.79 -4.13
CA PRO A 175 1.13 26.17 -2.72
C PRO A 175 0.70 24.99 -1.83
N SER A 176 0.97 25.09 -0.53
CA SER A 176 0.35 24.19 0.45
C SER A 176 -1.18 24.23 0.32
N GLY A 177 -1.83 23.08 0.50
CA GLY A 177 -3.28 22.97 0.57
C GLY A 177 -3.84 21.74 -0.14
N PRO A 178 -5.18 21.62 -0.23
CA PRO A 178 -5.86 20.44 -0.77
C PRO A 178 -5.49 20.08 -2.21
N TYR A 179 -5.04 21.06 -3.00
CA TYR A 179 -4.67 20.86 -4.39
C TYR A 179 -3.18 20.53 -4.60
N ASN A 180 -2.39 20.49 -3.53
CA ASN A 180 -0.97 20.15 -3.63
C ASN A 180 -0.78 18.63 -3.85
N PRO A 181 -0.13 18.21 -4.95
CA PRO A 181 0.11 16.79 -5.23
C PRO A 181 0.98 16.06 -4.21
N LEU A 182 1.77 16.80 -3.41
CA LEU A 182 2.56 16.23 -2.32
C LEU A 182 1.74 15.95 -1.05
N GLY A 183 0.49 16.40 -0.98
CA GLY A 183 -0.31 16.34 0.24
C GLY A 183 0.26 17.23 1.35
N GLN A 184 -0.01 16.85 2.60
CA GLN A 184 0.31 17.68 3.78
C GLN A 184 1.69 17.40 4.39
N TYR A 185 2.34 16.31 4.02
CA TYR A 185 3.62 15.91 4.60
C TYR A 185 4.53 15.35 3.53
N ALA A 186 5.82 15.72 3.60
CA ALA A 186 6.87 15.18 2.76
C ALA A 186 8.15 14.92 3.55
N LEU A 187 8.81 13.81 3.22
CA LEU A 187 10.13 13.42 3.71
C LEU A 187 11.10 13.52 2.54
N ARG A 188 12.13 14.36 2.68
CA ARG A 188 13.16 14.54 1.65
C ARG A 188 14.22 13.47 1.79
N LEU A 189 14.57 12.84 0.67
CA LEU A 189 15.65 11.86 0.60
C LEU A 189 16.97 12.56 0.26
N GLU A 190 18.10 11.93 0.59
CA GLU A 190 19.43 12.39 0.17
C GLU A 190 19.59 12.34 -1.36
N TRP A 191 18.80 11.50 -2.04
CA TRP A 191 18.71 11.55 -3.49
C TRP A 191 18.05 12.85 -3.96
N PRO A 192 18.68 13.62 -4.86
CA PRO A 192 18.12 14.87 -5.36
C PRO A 192 16.72 14.66 -5.91
N THR A 193 15.80 15.57 -5.57
CA THR A 193 14.40 15.62 -6.02
C THR A 193 13.47 14.49 -5.58
N PHE A 194 13.96 13.41 -4.96
CA PHE A 194 13.12 12.29 -4.50
C PHE A 194 12.54 12.52 -3.10
N LEU A 195 11.27 12.15 -2.96
CA LEU A 195 10.47 12.33 -1.75
C LEU A 195 9.72 11.05 -1.40
N ILE A 196 9.45 10.86 -0.10
CA ILE A 196 8.34 10.05 0.38
C ILE A 196 7.28 11.04 0.86
N HIS A 197 6.09 11.04 0.27
CA HIS A 197 5.11 12.10 0.50
C HIS A 197 3.66 11.58 0.45
N GLY A 198 2.74 12.39 0.94
CA GLY A 198 1.31 12.12 0.85
C GLY A 198 0.79 12.37 -0.56
N THR A 199 -0.52 12.45 -0.70
CA THR A 199 -1.11 12.82 -1.98
C THR A 199 -2.50 13.38 -1.80
N ASN A 200 -2.93 14.24 -2.72
CA ASN A 200 -4.32 14.68 -2.80
C ASN A 200 -5.19 13.80 -3.72
N ARG A 201 -4.61 12.70 -4.23
CA ARG A 201 -5.24 11.77 -5.15
C ARG A 201 -5.03 10.36 -4.63
N LEU A 202 -6.08 9.80 -4.03
CA LEU A 202 -6.05 8.45 -3.45
C LEU A 202 -5.91 7.39 -4.54
N ASP A 203 -6.41 7.69 -5.74
CA ASP A 203 -6.23 6.88 -6.93
C ASP A 203 -4.75 6.82 -7.32
N GLY A 204 -4.15 5.63 -7.21
CA GLY A 204 -2.77 5.37 -7.57
C GLY A 204 -1.85 4.84 -6.47
N ILE A 205 -2.35 4.67 -5.23
CA ILE A 205 -1.61 3.91 -4.21
C ILE A 205 -1.63 2.42 -4.56
N GLY A 206 -0.46 1.78 -4.52
CA GLY A 206 -0.29 0.43 -5.06
C GLY A 206 -0.22 0.38 -6.59
N MET A 207 0.10 1.50 -7.25
CA MET A 207 0.27 1.61 -8.70
C MET A 207 1.54 2.38 -9.09
N ARG A 208 1.82 2.43 -10.39
CA ARG A 208 2.95 3.15 -11.01
C ARG A 208 2.48 4.48 -11.61
N VAL A 209 2.34 5.50 -10.79
CA VAL A 209 1.69 6.78 -11.17
C VAL A 209 2.55 8.02 -10.93
N SER A 210 3.65 7.91 -10.20
CA SER A 210 4.46 9.08 -9.84
C SER A 210 5.54 9.36 -10.88
N ALA A 211 6.14 10.55 -10.78
CA ALA A 211 7.35 10.93 -11.51
C ALA A 211 8.64 10.44 -10.81
N GLY A 212 8.56 9.35 -10.04
CA GLY A 212 9.71 8.71 -9.36
C GLY A 212 9.68 8.78 -7.83
N CYS A 213 8.91 9.71 -7.25
CA CYS A 213 8.73 9.79 -5.80
C CYS A 213 7.84 8.64 -5.27
N ILE A 214 7.90 8.42 -3.95
CA ILE A 214 7.05 7.47 -3.24
C ILE A 214 5.81 8.19 -2.70
N ARG A 215 4.63 7.78 -3.17
CA ARG A 215 3.34 8.32 -2.73
C ARG A 215 2.73 7.41 -1.67
N MET A 216 2.19 7.98 -0.61
CA MET A 216 1.50 7.29 0.48
C MET A 216 0.09 7.86 0.65
N PHE A 217 -0.80 7.12 1.31
CA PHE A 217 -2.06 7.71 1.75
C PHE A 217 -1.81 8.88 2.73
N PRO A 218 -2.72 9.87 2.81
CA PRO A 218 -2.56 11.03 3.70
C PRO A 218 -2.27 10.66 5.16
N ASP A 219 -3.05 9.75 5.74
CA ASP A 219 -2.88 9.36 7.15
C ASP A 219 -1.57 8.59 7.38
N ASP A 220 -1.15 7.79 6.39
CA ASP A 220 0.07 7.00 6.45
C ASP A 220 1.32 7.88 6.45
N ILE A 221 1.36 8.88 5.55
CA ILE A 221 2.48 9.82 5.53
C ILE A 221 2.49 10.66 6.79
N GLU A 222 1.33 11.03 7.33
CA GLU A 222 1.25 11.78 8.59
C GLU A 222 1.82 10.97 9.74
N TYR A 223 1.42 9.70 9.84
CA TYR A 223 1.96 8.78 10.84
C TYR A 223 3.47 8.65 10.69
N LEU A 224 3.95 8.28 9.49
CA LEU A 224 5.38 8.09 9.23
C LEU A 224 6.17 9.38 9.50
N PHE A 225 5.63 10.53 9.10
CA PHE A 225 6.20 11.84 9.37
C PHE A 225 6.34 12.11 10.86
N ARG A 226 5.42 11.66 11.72
CA ARG A 226 5.55 11.88 13.17
C ARG A 226 6.63 10.99 13.78
N VAL A 227 6.72 9.73 13.36
CA VAL A 227 7.54 8.72 14.03
C VAL A 227 8.95 8.57 13.47
N VAL A 228 9.21 8.93 12.21
CA VAL A 228 10.52 8.70 11.59
C VAL A 228 11.52 9.83 11.91
N PRO A 229 12.71 9.52 12.48
CA PRO A 229 13.76 10.51 12.68
C PRO A 229 14.43 10.97 11.37
N ILE A 230 14.94 12.20 11.34
CA ILE A 230 15.91 12.62 10.32
C ILE A 230 17.18 11.77 10.49
N GLY A 231 17.80 11.37 9.38
CA GLY A 231 18.94 10.46 9.35
C GLY A 231 18.57 8.99 9.23
N THR A 232 17.28 8.64 9.34
CA THR A 232 16.80 7.25 9.18
C THR A 232 17.23 6.71 7.81
N PRO A 233 17.91 5.55 7.74
CA PRO A 233 18.31 4.95 6.48
C PRO A 233 17.07 4.50 5.70
N VAL A 234 17.13 4.68 4.39
CA VAL A 234 16.10 4.23 3.44
C VAL A 234 16.77 3.32 2.42
N ARG A 235 16.24 2.11 2.28
CA ARG A 235 16.70 1.13 1.29
C ARG A 235 15.59 0.88 0.29
N VAL A 236 15.86 1.12 -0.99
CA VAL A 236 14.94 0.81 -2.08
C VAL A 236 15.44 -0.43 -2.82
N ILE A 237 14.59 -1.45 -2.87
CA ILE A 237 14.84 -2.75 -3.51
C ILE A 237 13.74 -3.07 -4.52
N ASN A 238 13.99 -4.07 -5.35
CA ASN A 238 13.02 -4.62 -6.28
C ASN A 238 13.10 -6.15 -6.19
N GLU A 239 12.44 -6.72 -5.17
CA GLU A 239 12.41 -8.16 -4.89
C GLU A 239 11.02 -8.71 -5.23
N PRO A 240 10.79 -9.17 -6.49
CA PRO A 240 9.50 -9.72 -6.91
C PRO A 240 9.24 -11.12 -6.34
N VAL A 241 10.27 -11.83 -5.92
CA VAL A 241 10.16 -13.14 -5.28
C VAL A 241 10.80 -13.06 -3.91
N LYS A 242 10.05 -13.45 -2.88
CA LYS A 242 10.53 -13.58 -1.50
C LYS A 242 10.27 -15.00 -1.02
N ILE A 243 11.25 -15.59 -0.34
CA ILE A 243 11.14 -16.88 0.33
C ILE A 243 11.50 -16.68 1.79
N GLY A 244 10.74 -17.31 2.69
CA GLY A 244 10.98 -17.24 4.12
C GLY A 244 10.38 -18.42 4.85
N LYS A 245 10.45 -18.39 6.18
CA LYS A 245 9.81 -19.38 7.04
C LYS A 245 8.54 -18.84 7.70
N HIS A 246 7.53 -19.69 7.78
CA HIS A 246 6.32 -19.45 8.56
C HIS A 246 5.91 -20.75 9.25
N GLU A 247 5.81 -20.73 10.58
CA GLU A 247 5.45 -21.90 11.39
C GLU A 247 6.27 -23.16 11.06
N GLY A 248 7.57 -22.98 10.81
CA GLY A 248 8.51 -24.07 10.47
C GLY A 248 8.46 -24.53 9.02
N ALA A 249 7.48 -24.12 8.22
CA ALA A 249 7.37 -24.41 6.80
C ALA A 249 8.09 -23.37 5.94
N TRP A 250 8.54 -23.79 4.75
CA TRP A 250 9.02 -22.85 3.73
C TRP A 250 7.84 -22.27 2.98
N VAL A 251 7.85 -20.95 2.83
CA VAL A 251 6.82 -20.21 2.12
C VAL A 251 7.44 -19.28 1.07
N ILE A 252 6.68 -19.01 0.02
CA ILE A 252 7.04 -18.09 -1.07
C ILE A 252 5.95 -17.03 -1.24
N GLN A 253 6.35 -15.83 -1.63
CA GLN A 253 5.48 -14.74 -2.04
C GLN A 253 6.01 -14.18 -3.35
N MET A 254 5.15 -14.07 -4.36
CA MET A 254 5.55 -13.70 -5.72
C MET A 254 4.71 -12.55 -6.27
N HIS A 255 5.39 -11.58 -6.87
CA HIS A 255 4.82 -10.40 -7.51
C HIS A 255 5.33 -10.31 -8.96
N PRO A 256 4.57 -9.68 -9.88
CA PRO A 256 5.03 -9.41 -11.23
C PRO A 256 6.27 -8.52 -11.25
N LEU A 257 7.09 -8.69 -12.28
CA LEU A 257 8.22 -7.81 -12.54
C LEU A 257 7.77 -6.40 -12.91
N LEU A 258 8.57 -5.41 -12.51
CA LEU A 258 8.48 -4.06 -13.06
C LEU A 258 9.11 -4.05 -14.46
N SER A 259 8.45 -3.37 -15.41
CA SER A 259 8.74 -3.40 -16.86
C SER A 259 10.10 -2.81 -17.29
N GLU A 260 10.97 -2.47 -16.36
CA GLU A 260 12.20 -1.68 -16.56
C GLU A 260 13.48 -2.50 -16.36
N GLN A 261 13.32 -3.80 -16.08
CA GLN A 261 14.42 -4.75 -16.00
C GLN A 261 14.41 -5.64 -17.26
N PRO A 262 14.95 -5.19 -18.40
CA PRO A 262 14.87 -5.92 -19.68
C PRO A 262 15.62 -7.26 -19.67
N THR A 263 16.54 -7.47 -18.71
CA THR A 263 17.37 -8.68 -18.59
C THR A 263 16.90 -9.65 -17.51
N GLU A 264 15.94 -9.26 -16.67
CA GLU A 264 15.45 -10.10 -15.58
C GLU A 264 14.10 -10.72 -15.95
N SER A 265 13.96 -12.02 -15.72
CA SER A 265 12.69 -12.74 -15.81
C SER A 265 12.24 -13.15 -14.41
N LEU A 266 10.93 -13.32 -14.22
CA LEU A 266 10.42 -13.79 -12.93
C LEU A 266 10.96 -15.19 -12.61
N GLN A 267 11.20 -16.01 -13.64
CA GLN A 267 11.84 -17.32 -13.53
C GLN A 267 13.28 -17.22 -13.03
N SER A 268 14.07 -16.25 -13.50
CA SER A 268 15.45 -16.05 -13.01
C SER A 268 15.47 -15.50 -11.59
N ALA A 269 14.54 -14.58 -11.24
CA ALA A 269 14.38 -14.10 -9.88
C ALA A 269 14.04 -15.24 -8.92
N LEU A 270 13.12 -16.13 -9.31
CA LEU A 270 12.77 -17.34 -8.58
C LEU A 270 13.98 -18.27 -8.40
N GLN A 271 14.72 -18.56 -9.47
CA GLN A 271 15.90 -19.44 -9.40
C GLN A 271 16.96 -18.90 -8.44
N ASN A 272 17.19 -17.57 -8.46
CA ASN A 272 18.10 -16.92 -7.53
C ASN A 272 17.65 -17.10 -6.08
N GLN A 273 16.38 -16.88 -5.78
CA GLN A 273 15.84 -17.09 -4.43
C GLN A 273 15.91 -18.54 -3.97
N LEU A 274 15.52 -19.50 -4.82
CA LEU A 274 15.64 -20.93 -4.49
C LEU A 274 17.09 -21.33 -4.22
N ARG A 275 18.06 -20.78 -4.96
CA ARG A 275 19.49 -21.03 -4.71
C ARG A 275 19.96 -20.46 -3.38
N ILE A 276 19.58 -19.23 -3.04
CA ILE A 276 19.93 -18.58 -1.77
C ILE A 276 19.46 -19.41 -0.57
N HIS A 277 18.26 -20.00 -0.67
CA HIS A 277 17.66 -20.80 0.41
C HIS A 277 17.95 -22.31 0.34
N ASN A 278 18.74 -22.78 -0.63
CA ASN A 278 19.01 -24.20 -0.89
C ASN A 278 17.73 -25.04 -1.16
N LEU A 279 16.79 -24.47 -1.91
CA LEU A 279 15.47 -25.03 -2.22
C LEU A 279 15.30 -25.38 -3.71
N ILE A 280 16.39 -25.58 -4.46
CA ILE A 280 16.32 -25.85 -5.91
C ILE A 280 15.46 -27.10 -6.22
N SER A 281 15.40 -28.06 -5.30
CA SER A 281 14.59 -29.28 -5.44
C SER A 281 13.09 -29.02 -5.59
N VAL A 282 12.56 -27.90 -5.07
CA VAL A 282 11.13 -27.58 -5.15
C VAL A 282 10.78 -26.74 -6.38
N ASN A 283 11.71 -26.44 -7.29
CA ASN A 283 11.43 -25.59 -8.46
C ASN A 283 10.24 -26.09 -9.31
N ASN A 284 10.06 -27.41 -9.41
CA ASN A 284 8.95 -28.02 -10.16
C ASN A 284 7.64 -28.14 -9.35
N ASN A 285 7.57 -27.56 -8.14
CA ASN A 285 6.37 -27.56 -7.33
C ASN A 285 5.23 -26.85 -8.08
N LYS A 286 4.08 -27.52 -8.21
CA LYS A 286 2.89 -26.99 -8.91
C LYS A 286 2.44 -25.63 -8.39
N ILE A 287 2.57 -25.38 -7.09
CA ILE A 287 2.22 -24.10 -6.45
C ILE A 287 3.15 -22.99 -6.94
N ILE A 288 4.46 -23.26 -7.02
CA ILE A 288 5.44 -22.31 -7.56
C ILE A 288 5.15 -22.01 -9.02
N GLN A 289 4.87 -23.03 -9.83
CA GLN A 289 4.56 -22.87 -11.25
C GLN A 289 3.27 -22.06 -11.48
N ASN A 290 2.26 -22.24 -10.63
CA ASN A 290 1.04 -21.44 -10.68
C ASN A 290 1.31 -19.96 -10.36
N GLU A 291 2.05 -19.67 -9.29
CA GLU A 291 2.41 -18.29 -8.94
C GLU A 291 3.34 -17.66 -9.98
N LEU A 292 4.21 -18.45 -10.63
CA LEU A 292 5.06 -17.96 -11.71
C LEU A 292 4.25 -17.53 -12.93
N ALA A 293 3.19 -18.27 -13.27
CA ALA A 293 2.28 -17.92 -14.35
C ALA A 293 1.37 -16.74 -14.00
N TYR A 294 0.87 -16.71 -12.76
CA TYR A 294 -0.07 -15.69 -12.27
C TYR A 294 0.31 -15.28 -10.83
N PRO A 295 1.24 -14.32 -10.67
CA PRO A 295 1.71 -13.91 -9.35
C PRO A 295 0.59 -13.24 -8.55
N THR A 296 0.07 -13.93 -7.55
CA THR A 296 -1.08 -13.45 -6.77
C THR A 296 -0.66 -12.46 -5.69
N GLY A 297 0.62 -12.44 -5.31
CA GLY A 297 1.13 -11.71 -4.15
C GLY A 297 0.76 -12.34 -2.80
N LEU A 298 0.04 -13.47 -2.79
CA LEU A 298 -0.29 -14.20 -1.57
C LEU A 298 0.85 -15.15 -1.17
N ILE A 299 0.98 -15.40 0.13
CA ILE A 299 1.94 -16.37 0.64
C ILE A 299 1.47 -17.80 0.31
N ARG A 300 2.42 -18.64 -0.10
CA ARG A 300 2.20 -20.04 -0.44
C ARG A 300 3.21 -20.94 0.26
N LYS A 301 2.73 -22.01 0.90
CA LYS A 301 3.60 -23.07 1.42
C LYS A 301 4.17 -23.91 0.28
N ILE A 302 5.48 -24.14 0.29
CA ILE A 302 6.21 -24.86 -0.75
C ILE A 302 6.96 -26.09 -0.23
N GLN A 303 7.18 -26.19 1.09
CA GLN A 303 7.73 -27.36 1.77
C GLN A 303 7.33 -27.34 3.26
#